data_AF-A0A371EJV0-F1
#
_entry.id   AF-A0A371EJV0-F1
#
_cell.length_a   1.000
_cell.length_b   1.000
_cell.length_c   1.000
_cell.angle_alpha   90.00
_cell.angle_beta   90.00
_cell.angle_gamma   90.00
#
_symmetry.space_group_name_H-M   'P 1'
#
loop_
_entity.id
_entity.type
_entity.pdbx_description
1 polymer ?
#
loop_
_entity_poly.entity_id
_entity_poly.type
_entity_poly.pdbx_seq_one_letter_code
_entity_poly.pdbx_strand_id
1 'polypeptide(L)'
;MQRHAETVEKLMATILENYESWCQFVHCESNLRFLKDYDKQQIELIYIAHYLLIRGEASNVRFMPKCLCYIFHHMYHEVYKILEKSPSLATMSTELVEGHDDEYFLRKVITPIYEVLRKEAKRNNKGKASHTNWRNYDDLNEYFW
;
A
#
# COMPACT_ATOMS: atom_id res chain seq x y z
N MET A 1 -7.09 5.21 -28.57
CA MET A 1 -6.10 5.43 -27.49
C MET A 1 -6.58 6.44 -26.45
N GLN A 2 -7.02 7.65 -26.83
CA GLN A 2 -7.42 8.73 -25.89
C GLN A 2 -8.37 8.32 -24.74
N ARG A 3 -9.46 7.58 -25.05
CA ARG A 3 -10.45 7.17 -24.03
C ARG A 3 -9.88 6.23 -22.95
N HIS A 4 -8.89 5.42 -23.29
CA HIS A 4 -8.29 4.48 -22.33
C HIS A 4 -7.34 5.19 -21.38
N ALA A 5 -6.55 6.15 -21.87
CA ALA A 5 -5.67 6.97 -21.03
C ALA A 5 -6.47 7.77 -19.99
N GLU A 6 -7.54 8.45 -20.41
CA GLU A 6 -8.45 9.16 -19.49
C GLU A 6 -9.11 8.24 -18.45
N THR A 7 -9.31 6.96 -18.79
CA THR A 7 -9.89 5.97 -17.86
C THR A 7 -8.88 5.57 -16.79
N VAL A 8 -7.62 5.33 -17.17
CA VAL A 8 -6.55 4.97 -16.23
C VAL A 8 -6.25 6.12 -15.28
N GLU A 9 -6.16 7.35 -15.79
CA GLU A 9 -5.94 8.54 -14.97
C GLU A 9 -7.05 8.73 -13.92
N LYS A 10 -8.33 8.61 -14.33
CA LYS A 10 -9.47 8.68 -13.40
C LYS A 10 -9.44 7.56 -12.36
N LEU A 11 -9.07 6.35 -12.79
CA LEU A 11 -8.97 5.20 -11.89
C LEU A 11 -7.87 5.40 -10.86
N MET A 12 -6.70 5.87 -11.27
CA MET A 12 -5.57 6.18 -10.39
C MET A 12 -5.97 7.23 -9.37
N ALA A 13 -6.53 8.35 -9.82
CA ALA A 13 -7.00 9.42 -8.94
C ALA A 13 -8.00 8.91 -7.90
N THR A 14 -8.96 8.09 -8.32
CA THR A 14 -9.98 7.53 -7.41
C THR A 14 -9.37 6.56 -6.39
N ILE A 15 -8.44 5.70 -6.81
CA ILE A 15 -7.84 4.70 -5.93
C ILE A 15 -6.89 5.33 -4.91
N LEU A 16 -6.15 6.36 -5.32
CA LEU A 16 -5.07 6.97 -4.53
C LEU A 16 -5.46 8.28 -3.85
N GLU A 17 -6.72 8.74 -3.98
CA GLU A 17 -7.24 9.95 -3.32
C GLU A 17 -6.94 9.98 -1.82
N ASN A 18 -7.16 8.86 -1.13
CA ASN A 18 -6.87 8.74 0.30
C ASN A 18 -5.37 8.87 0.61
N TYR A 19 -4.51 8.34 -0.25
CA TYR A 19 -3.06 8.42 -0.08
C TYR A 19 -2.54 9.83 -0.30
N GLU A 20 -3.03 10.54 -1.32
CA GLU A 20 -2.65 11.94 -1.53
C GLU A 20 -3.12 12.82 -0.37
N SER A 21 -4.36 12.64 0.08
CA SER A 21 -4.90 13.34 1.26
C SER A 21 -4.09 13.05 2.52
N TRP A 22 -3.67 11.79 2.70
CA TRP A 22 -2.82 11.37 3.80
C TRP A 22 -1.44 12.06 3.74
N CYS A 23 -0.77 12.08 2.58
CA CYS A 23 0.52 12.76 2.41
C CYS A 23 0.44 14.25 2.75
N GLN A 24 -0.64 14.91 2.31
CA GLN A 24 -0.88 16.32 2.62
C GLN A 24 -1.06 16.56 4.12
N PHE A 25 -1.80 15.69 4.80
CA PHE A 25 -2.08 15.79 6.23
C PHE A 25 -0.81 15.58 7.08
N VAL A 26 -0.01 14.55 6.77
CA VAL A 26 1.21 14.22 7.52
C VAL A 26 2.42 15.06 7.10
N HIS A 27 2.24 15.95 6.12
CA HIS A 27 3.26 16.83 5.55
C HIS A 27 4.46 16.09 4.94
N CYS A 28 4.21 14.98 4.24
CA CYS A 28 5.24 14.25 3.49
C CYS A 28 5.09 14.41 1.98
N GLU A 29 6.19 14.23 1.24
CA GLU A 29 6.16 14.27 -0.22
C GLU A 29 5.48 13.03 -0.79
N SER A 30 4.62 13.20 -1.81
CA SER A 30 4.03 12.08 -2.51
C SER A 30 5.08 11.34 -3.35
N ASN A 31 5.14 10.03 -3.15
CA ASN A 31 5.93 9.13 -3.98
C ASN A 31 5.38 8.89 -5.40
N LEU A 32 4.26 9.50 -5.81
CA LEU A 32 3.70 9.35 -7.17
C LEU A 32 4.50 10.16 -8.21
N ARG A 33 5.73 9.72 -8.46
CA ARG A 33 6.67 10.37 -9.40
C ARG A 33 6.66 9.66 -10.74
N PHE A 34 6.78 10.41 -11.84
CA PHE A 34 6.83 9.83 -13.18
C PHE A 34 8.28 9.80 -13.67
N LEU A 35 8.77 8.60 -14.00
CA LEU A 35 10.08 8.42 -14.60
C LEU A 35 10.04 8.80 -16.08
N LYS A 36 11.01 9.59 -16.55
CA LYS A 36 11.05 10.11 -17.93
C LYS A 36 11.18 9.02 -18.99
N ASP A 37 11.75 7.88 -18.61
CA ASP A 37 12.04 6.76 -19.51
C ASP A 37 10.85 5.81 -19.70
N TYR A 38 9.74 6.02 -18.97
CA TYR A 38 8.55 5.17 -19.02
C TYR A 38 7.33 5.94 -19.53
N ASP A 39 6.43 5.21 -20.20
CA ASP A 39 5.12 5.75 -20.57
C ASP A 39 4.30 6.08 -19.31
N LYS A 40 3.65 7.26 -19.30
CA LYS A 40 2.86 7.73 -18.15
C LYS A 40 1.83 6.68 -17.71
N GLN A 41 1.10 6.09 -18.67
CA GLN A 41 0.04 5.14 -18.40
C GLN A 41 0.57 3.84 -17.78
N GLN A 42 1.78 3.41 -18.13
CA GLN A 42 2.43 2.26 -17.51
C GLN A 42 2.72 2.52 -16.03
N ILE A 43 3.26 3.68 -15.70
CA ILE A 43 3.54 4.08 -14.31
C ILE A 43 2.24 4.21 -13.51
N GLU A 44 1.19 4.81 -14.09
CA GLU A 44 -0.14 4.90 -13.45
C GLU A 44 -0.70 3.50 -13.11
N LEU A 45 -0.60 2.55 -14.06
CA LEU A 45 -1.03 1.17 -13.85
C LEU A 45 -0.19 0.45 -12.78
N ILE A 46 1.12 0.72 -12.71
CA ILE A 46 1.99 0.17 -11.67
C ILE A 46 1.55 0.66 -10.29
N TYR A 47 1.22 1.94 -10.13
CA TYR A 47 0.74 2.48 -8.86
C TYR A 47 -0.62 1.91 -8.46
N ILE A 48 -1.54 1.81 -9.41
CA ILE A 48 -2.83 1.15 -9.20
C ILE A 48 -2.61 -0.30 -8.76
N ALA A 49 -1.79 -1.06 -9.48
CA ALA A 49 -1.51 -2.45 -9.18
C ALA A 49 -0.85 -2.62 -7.80
N HIS A 50 0.14 -1.78 -7.47
CA HIS A 50 0.82 -1.82 -6.19
C HIS A 50 -0.16 -1.62 -5.01
N TYR A 51 -1.04 -0.63 -5.11
CA TYR A 51 -2.06 -0.38 -4.10
C TYR A 51 -3.04 -1.55 -3.97
N LEU A 52 -3.53 -2.09 -5.10
CA LEU A 52 -4.46 -3.21 -5.10
C LEU A 52 -3.84 -4.50 -4.55
N LEU A 53 -2.56 -4.76 -4.82
CA LEU A 53 -1.82 -5.90 -4.26
C LEU A 53 -1.68 -5.79 -2.74
N ILE A 54 -1.27 -4.63 -2.23
CA ILE A 54 -1.21 -4.36 -0.78
C ILE A 54 -2.59 -4.55 -0.16
N ARG A 55 -3.64 -3.98 -0.76
CA ARG A 55 -5.01 -4.08 -0.27
C ARG A 55 -5.55 -5.51 -0.27
N GLY A 56 -5.14 -6.32 -1.26
CA GLY A 56 -5.51 -7.74 -1.37
C GLY A 56 -4.96 -8.58 -0.23
N GLU A 57 -3.69 -8.39 0.09
CA GLU A 57 -2.97 -9.12 1.15
C GLU A 57 -3.28 -8.61 2.56
N ALA A 58 -3.69 -7.33 2.70
CA ALA A 58 -3.93 -6.71 4.01
C ALA A 58 -5.06 -7.36 4.85
N SER A 59 -5.96 -8.16 4.26
CA SER A 59 -7.06 -8.82 4.98
C SER A 59 -7.85 -7.81 5.86
N ASN A 60 -7.98 -8.03 7.17
CA ASN A 60 -8.66 -7.11 8.09
C ASN A 60 -7.95 -5.75 8.28
N VAL A 61 -6.65 -5.64 8.00
CA VAL A 61 -5.90 -4.37 8.08
C VAL A 61 -6.45 -3.36 7.07
N ARG A 62 -7.09 -3.82 5.98
CA ARG A 62 -7.66 -2.94 4.94
C ARG A 62 -8.75 -1.98 5.43
N PHE A 63 -9.28 -2.19 6.63
CA PHE A 63 -10.26 -1.31 7.26
C PHE A 63 -9.61 -0.12 7.99
N MET A 64 -8.28 -0.02 7.96
CA MET A 64 -7.50 1.10 8.50
C MET A 64 -6.84 1.86 7.33
N PRO A 65 -7.53 2.84 6.71
CA PRO A 65 -7.06 3.49 5.50
C PRO A 65 -5.74 4.26 5.66
N LYS A 66 -5.46 4.84 6.84
CA LYS A 66 -4.20 5.55 7.12
C LYS A 66 -3.04 4.56 7.22
N CYS A 67 -3.29 3.41 7.85
CA CYS A 67 -2.36 2.28 7.87
C CYS A 67 -2.04 1.79 6.44
N LEU A 68 -3.05 1.65 5.58
CA LEU A 68 -2.83 1.30 4.17
C LEU A 68 -1.98 2.35 3.44
N CYS A 69 -2.25 3.64 3.66
CA CYS A 69 -1.46 4.74 3.06
C CYS A 69 0.00 4.68 3.52
N TYR A 70 0.24 4.45 4.81
CA TYR A 70 1.57 4.26 5.38
C TYR A 70 2.32 3.09 4.73
N ILE A 71 1.69 1.92 4.62
CA ILE A 71 2.30 0.74 3.97
C ILE A 71 2.63 1.05 2.52
N PHE A 72 1.68 1.62 1.76
CA PHE A 72 1.89 2.01 0.38
C PHE A 72 3.04 3.02 0.22
N HIS A 73 3.09 4.03 1.10
CA HIS A 73 4.13 5.05 1.10
C HIS A 73 5.52 4.44 1.23
N HIS A 74 5.72 3.55 2.20
CA HIS A 74 7.03 2.97 2.48
C HIS A 74 7.43 1.85 1.51
N MET A 75 6.46 1.14 0.95
CA MET A 75 6.72 0.09 -0.04
C MET A 75 7.07 0.61 -1.43
N TYR A 76 6.82 1.89 -1.69
CA TYR A 76 7.18 2.53 -2.95
C TYR A 76 8.64 2.29 -3.36
N HIS A 77 9.58 2.32 -2.41
CA HIS A 77 11.00 2.12 -2.70
C HIS A 77 11.29 0.77 -3.37
N GLU A 78 10.54 -0.28 -3.03
CA GLU A 78 10.72 -1.60 -3.66
C GLU A 78 10.24 -1.58 -5.12
N VAL A 79 9.13 -0.91 -5.41
CA VAL A 79 8.66 -0.70 -6.79
C VAL A 79 9.68 0.11 -7.58
N TYR A 80 10.18 1.20 -7.00
CA TYR A 80 11.16 2.06 -7.65
C TYR A 80 12.45 1.33 -8.00
N LYS A 81 12.99 0.52 -7.08
CA LYS A 81 14.18 -0.33 -7.35
C LYS A 81 13.94 -1.31 -8.50
N ILE A 82 12.75 -1.89 -8.62
CA ILE A 82 12.41 -2.79 -9.71
C ILE A 82 12.39 -2.03 -11.05
N LEU A 83 11.85 -0.80 -11.06
CA LEU A 83 11.83 0.05 -12.24
C LEU A 83 13.25 0.50 -12.65
N GLU A 84 14.06 1.02 -11.73
CA GLU A 84 15.44 1.43 -12.03
C GLU A 84 16.33 0.30 -12.56
N LYS A 85 16.16 -0.91 -12.04
CA LYS A 85 16.90 -2.10 -12.50
C LYS A 85 16.43 -2.61 -13.86
N SER A 86 15.37 -2.05 -14.42
CA SER A 86 14.79 -2.50 -15.68
C SER A 86 14.89 -1.48 -16.85
N PRO A 87 16.09 -1.10 -17.32
CA PRO A 87 16.24 -0.48 -18.63
C PRO A 87 15.93 -1.43 -19.81
N SER A 88 15.87 -2.75 -19.57
CA SER A 88 15.78 -3.78 -20.61
C SER A 88 14.70 -4.83 -20.33
N LEU A 89 13.43 -4.43 -20.20
CA LEU A 89 12.30 -5.38 -20.11
C LEU A 89 12.01 -6.10 -21.46
N ALA A 90 12.97 -6.12 -22.39
CA ALA A 90 12.93 -6.85 -23.66
C ALA A 90 13.94 -8.02 -23.73
N THR A 91 14.73 -8.27 -22.69
CA THR A 91 15.63 -9.43 -22.71
C THR A 91 15.48 -10.20 -21.40
N MET A 92 14.77 -11.33 -21.51
CA MET A 92 14.95 -12.53 -20.69
C MET A 92 16.32 -12.53 -19.99
N SER A 93 16.38 -12.00 -18.78
CA SER A 93 17.55 -12.09 -17.93
C SER A 93 17.04 -12.43 -16.55
N THR A 94 17.20 -13.71 -16.24
CA THR A 94 17.00 -14.37 -14.96
C THR A 94 18.05 -13.90 -13.94
N GLU A 95 18.29 -12.58 -13.86
CA GLU A 95 18.90 -11.98 -12.68
C GLU A 95 17.75 -11.51 -11.81
N LEU A 96 17.09 -12.50 -11.21
CA LEU A 96 16.07 -12.31 -10.20
C LEU A 96 16.65 -11.32 -9.19
N VAL A 97 16.08 -10.12 -9.10
CA VAL A 97 16.14 -9.32 -7.87
C VAL A 97 15.97 -10.33 -6.74
N GLU A 98 17.00 -10.55 -5.91
CA GLU A 98 16.98 -11.57 -4.84
C GLU A 98 15.63 -11.46 -4.14
N GLY A 99 14.73 -12.34 -4.53
CA GLY A 99 13.32 -12.22 -4.20
C GLY A 99 13.23 -12.51 -2.74
N HIS A 100 12.47 -11.69 -2.01
CA HIS A 100 12.03 -12.15 -0.72
C HIS A 100 11.29 -13.49 -0.88
N ASP A 101 11.37 -14.33 0.16
CA ASP A 101 10.67 -15.61 0.15
C ASP A 101 9.16 -15.43 -0.04
N ASP A 102 8.50 -16.53 -0.42
CA ASP A 102 7.05 -16.58 -0.45
C ASP A 102 6.49 -16.10 0.90
N GLU A 103 5.42 -15.30 0.83
CA GLU A 103 4.73 -14.70 1.98
C GLU A 103 5.55 -13.67 2.79
N TYR A 104 6.71 -13.21 2.33
CA TYR A 104 7.48 -12.19 3.05
C TYR A 104 6.66 -10.96 3.43
N PHE A 105 5.90 -10.40 2.49
CA PHE A 105 5.05 -9.24 2.74
C PHE A 105 4.02 -9.53 3.84
N LEU A 106 3.34 -10.69 3.76
CA LEU A 106 2.37 -11.12 4.75
C LEU A 106 3.04 -11.26 6.14
N ARG A 107 4.19 -11.92 6.21
CA ARG A 107 4.89 -12.23 7.48
C ARG A 107 5.56 -11.01 8.11
N LYS A 108 6.15 -10.12 7.31
CA LYS A 108 6.96 -9.00 7.80
C LYS A 108 6.22 -7.68 7.90
N VAL A 109 5.18 -7.47 7.08
CA VAL A 109 4.42 -6.21 7.06
C VAL A 109 3.03 -6.39 7.66
N ILE A 110 2.23 -7.32 7.13
CA ILE A 110 0.83 -7.47 7.55
C ILE A 110 0.70 -8.15 8.91
N THR A 111 1.43 -9.23 9.16
CA THR A 111 1.28 -10.06 10.36
C THR A 111 1.52 -9.29 11.66
N PRO A 112 2.57 -8.46 11.79
CA PRO A 112 2.77 -7.68 13.02
C PRO A 112 1.59 -6.75 13.34
N ILE A 113 1.03 -6.08 12.33
CA ILE A 113 -0.12 -5.17 12.49
C ILE A 113 -1.37 -5.99 12.84
N TYR A 114 -1.58 -7.10 12.15
CA TYR A 114 -2.69 -8.01 12.42
C TYR A 114 -2.64 -8.60 13.83
N GLU A 115 -1.45 -8.91 14.37
CA GLU A 115 -1.31 -9.42 15.73
C GLU A 115 -1.76 -8.41 16.78
N VAL A 116 -1.47 -7.12 16.58
CA VAL A 116 -1.96 -6.05 17.46
C VAL A 116 -3.48 -5.99 17.40
N LEU A 117 -4.05 -5.94 16.20
CA LEU A 117 -5.51 -5.97 16.00
C LEU A 117 -6.17 -7.19 16.67
N ARG A 118 -5.57 -8.36 16.51
CA ARG A 118 -6.07 -9.62 17.08
C ARG A 118 -6.02 -9.60 18.60
N LYS A 119 -4.99 -9.01 19.21
CA LYS A 119 -4.89 -8.85 20.67
C LYS A 119 -5.95 -7.89 21.19
N GLU A 120 -6.15 -6.75 20.54
CA GLU A 120 -7.20 -5.78 20.91
C GLU A 120 -8.61 -6.34 20.72
N ALA A 121 -8.88 -7.05 19.63
CA ALA A 121 -10.15 -7.72 19.39
C ALA A 121 -10.48 -8.77 20.47
N LYS A 122 -9.47 -9.47 21.01
CA LYS A 122 -9.66 -10.39 22.14
C LYS A 122 -9.98 -9.63 23.44
N ARG A 123 -9.38 -8.46 23.68
CA ARG A 123 -9.65 -7.60 24.85
C ARG A 123 -11.08 -7.08 24.90
N ASN A 124 -11.72 -6.91 23.74
CA ASN A 124 -13.14 -6.56 23.64
C ASN A 124 -14.07 -7.57 24.37
N ASN A 125 -13.60 -8.79 24.68
CA ASN A 125 -14.34 -9.81 25.44
C ASN A 125 -15.76 -10.06 24.90
N LYS A 126 -15.89 -10.20 23.56
CA LYS A 126 -17.16 -10.34 22.84
C LYS A 126 -18.13 -9.16 23.04
N GLY A 127 -17.62 -7.93 23.14
CA GLY A 127 -18.43 -6.73 23.34
C GLY A 127 -18.81 -6.46 24.79
N LYS A 128 -18.27 -7.22 25.75
CA LYS A 128 -18.57 -7.07 27.18
C LYS A 128 -17.58 -6.19 27.93
N ALA A 129 -16.43 -5.86 27.32
CA ALA A 129 -15.45 -4.98 27.94
C ALA A 129 -15.84 -3.51 27.77
N SER A 130 -15.57 -2.69 28.78
CA SER A 130 -15.68 -1.23 28.66
C SER A 130 -14.84 -0.72 27.49
N HIS A 131 -15.36 0.25 26.73
CA HIS A 131 -14.66 0.89 25.61
C HIS A 131 -13.31 1.50 26.01
N THR A 132 -13.10 1.84 27.28
CA THR A 132 -11.81 2.34 27.77
C THR A 132 -10.70 1.29 27.73
N ASN A 133 -11.05 0.00 27.75
CA ASN A 133 -10.11 -1.11 28.00
C ASN A 133 -9.60 -1.80 26.73
N TRP A 134 -10.07 -1.39 25.55
CA TRP A 134 -9.64 -1.93 24.26
C TRP A 134 -9.64 -0.84 23.19
N ARG A 135 -9.00 -1.11 22.06
CA ARG A 135 -8.92 -0.20 20.91
C ARG A 135 -9.54 -0.85 19.67
N ASN A 136 -10.36 -0.09 18.95
CA ASN A 136 -10.96 -0.54 17.69
C ASN A 136 -10.10 -0.13 16.48
N TYR A 137 -10.58 -0.37 15.25
CA TYR A 137 -9.84 -0.03 14.04
C TYR A 137 -9.52 1.46 13.93
N ASP A 138 -10.46 2.34 14.30
CA ASP A 138 -10.30 3.79 14.23
C ASP A 138 -9.20 4.26 15.18
N ASP A 139 -9.27 3.81 16.43
CA ASP A 139 -8.24 4.11 17.45
C ASP A 139 -6.83 3.70 17.00
N LEU A 140 -6.71 2.52 16.37
CA LEU A 140 -5.43 2.00 15.90
C LEU A 140 -4.96 2.67 14.60
N ASN A 141 -5.89 3.12 13.77
CA ASN A 141 -5.61 3.83 12.53
C ASN A 141 -5.01 5.22 12.80
N GLU A 142 -5.33 5.85 13.94
CA GLU A 142 -4.75 7.15 14.35
C GLU A 142 -3.22 7.11 14.54
N TYR A 143 -2.61 5.94 14.76
CA TYR A 143 -1.15 5.82 14.91
C TYR A 143 -0.36 5.98 13.61
N PHE A 144 -1.05 6.02 12.47
CA PHE A 144 -0.44 6.09 11.14
C PHE A 144 -0.58 7.48 10.50
N TRP A 145 -0.82 8.52 11.29
CA TRP A 145 -0.58 9.91 10.87
C TRP A 145 0.90 10.29 10.95
#